data_AF-A0A662FRH8-F1
#
_entry.id   AF-A0A662FRH8-F1
#
_cell.length_a   1.000
_cell.length_b   1.000
_cell.length_c   1.000
_cell.angle_alpha   90.00
_cell.angle_beta   90.00
_cell.angle_gamma   90.00
#
_symmetry.space_group_name_H-M   'P 1'
#
loop_
_entity.id
_entity.type
_entity.pdbx_description
1 polymer ?
#
loop_
_entity_poly.entity_id
_entity_poly.type
_entity_poly.pdbx_seq_one_letter_code
_entity_poly.pdbx_strand_id
1 'polypeptide(L)'
;MTKFHSIEKEIVEVIQEWKTLTVTFSGGKDSTALTFALLNAVKNCKNKPHKIWILYANTLVEPSPLLQTAKSSLNIFKNLGKKIGIPILPQILIPELKDRFWVLLIGKGYPPPSIRFRWCSERLKIRPVRNFLKEVKEKYGEYPLVLTGVRLDEGNNRKKNLLRRLTNDKWMKYEGLKECSVYAPLLSLTTDEVWEYIKYNEKKWGINMQYLKKLYSEEFGSMNGFRTGCWVCTLVKKDQSLEKLAESKSELFPLIEFRKFLLEIRDNKKLRNKVRKNGKSYLGPLNKKTRRKILKKLEGIYKLPSEEKKLIYEMWRKS
;
A
#
# COMPACT_ATOMS: atom_id res chain seq x y z
N MET A 1 -23.67 4.19 -14.70
CA MET A 1 -23.44 5.59 -15.15
C MET A 1 -23.89 6.66 -14.13
N THR A 2 -25.14 6.63 -13.64
CA THR A 2 -25.67 7.63 -12.68
C THR A 2 -24.90 7.67 -11.36
N LYS A 3 -24.54 6.51 -10.79
CA LYS A 3 -23.76 6.39 -9.55
C LYS A 3 -22.35 7.00 -9.68
N PHE A 4 -21.69 6.83 -10.83
CA PHE A 4 -20.36 7.40 -11.07
C PHE A 4 -20.39 8.93 -11.17
N HIS A 5 -21.38 9.49 -11.87
CA HIS A 5 -21.57 10.93 -11.91
C HIS A 5 -21.91 11.50 -10.53
N SER A 6 -22.68 10.77 -9.71
CA SER A 6 -22.96 11.16 -8.33
C SER A 6 -21.67 11.23 -7.50
N ILE A 7 -20.80 10.21 -7.59
CA ILE A 7 -19.48 10.22 -6.93
C ILE A 7 -18.61 11.38 -7.42
N GLU A 8 -18.60 11.66 -8.72
CA GLU A 8 -17.84 12.78 -9.27
C GLU A 8 -18.36 14.12 -8.73
N LYS A 9 -19.68 14.32 -8.67
CA LYS A 9 -20.30 15.53 -8.08
C LYS A 9 -19.99 15.67 -6.60
N GLU A 10 -20.12 14.59 -5.85
CA GLU A 10 -19.78 14.54 -4.43
C GLU A 10 -18.31 14.90 -4.19
N ILE A 11 -17.38 14.41 -5.01
CA ILE A 11 -15.98 14.82 -4.95
C ILE A 11 -15.84 16.32 -5.25
N VAL A 12 -16.55 16.87 -6.24
CA VAL A 12 -16.53 18.31 -6.53
C VAL A 12 -16.95 19.13 -5.30
N GLU A 13 -18.05 18.77 -4.64
CA GLU A 13 -18.54 19.46 -3.45
C GLU A 13 -17.50 19.42 -2.31
N VAL A 14 -16.95 18.25 -2.05
CA VAL A 14 -15.98 18.05 -0.96
C VAL A 14 -14.67 18.81 -1.20
N ILE A 15 -14.15 18.84 -2.43
CA ILE A 15 -12.81 19.42 -2.67
C ILE A 15 -12.82 20.94 -2.81
N GLN A 16 -13.97 21.59 -2.98
CA GLN A 16 -14.05 23.04 -3.16
C GLN A 16 -13.52 23.83 -1.95
N GLU A 17 -13.58 23.24 -0.76
CA GLU A 17 -13.08 23.83 0.48
C GLU A 17 -11.57 23.62 0.69
N TRP A 18 -10.89 22.91 -0.22
CA TRP A 18 -9.52 22.44 -0.02
C TRP A 18 -8.56 22.93 -1.10
N LYS A 19 -7.50 23.64 -0.68
CA LYS A 19 -6.47 24.14 -1.58
C LYS A 19 -5.57 23.03 -2.14
N THR A 20 -5.35 21.97 -1.36
CA THR A 20 -4.45 20.88 -1.74
C THR A 20 -5.05 19.52 -1.42
N LEU A 21 -4.82 18.56 -2.32
CA LEU A 21 -5.40 17.23 -2.26
C LEU A 21 -4.31 16.15 -2.35
N THR A 22 -4.57 15.01 -1.72
CA THR A 22 -3.72 13.83 -1.74
C THR A 22 -4.57 12.60 -2.02
N VAL A 23 -4.13 11.73 -2.92
CA VAL A 23 -4.70 10.39 -3.13
C VAL A 23 -3.74 9.34 -2.59
N THR A 24 -4.21 8.45 -1.72
CA THR A 24 -3.44 7.26 -1.33
C THR A 24 -3.56 6.17 -2.40
N PHE A 25 -2.54 6.04 -3.23
CA PHE A 25 -2.53 5.17 -4.39
C PHE A 25 -1.78 3.87 -4.12
N SER A 26 -2.46 2.73 -4.28
CA SER A 26 -1.86 1.40 -4.04
C SER A 26 -1.44 0.66 -5.30
N GLY A 27 -1.75 1.20 -6.49
CA GLY A 27 -1.58 0.49 -7.76
C GLY A 27 -2.67 -0.55 -8.06
N GLY A 28 -3.68 -0.67 -7.19
CA GLY A 28 -4.83 -1.56 -7.39
C GLY A 28 -6.04 -0.91 -8.05
N LYS A 29 -7.08 -1.72 -8.28
CA LYS A 29 -8.34 -1.29 -8.91
C LYS A 29 -9.00 -0.10 -8.20
N ASP A 30 -9.15 -0.17 -6.87
CA ASP A 30 -9.94 0.82 -6.14
C ASP A 30 -9.26 2.20 -6.12
N SER A 31 -7.93 2.24 -5.93
CA SER A 31 -7.17 3.50 -6.01
C SER A 31 -7.06 4.04 -7.44
N THR A 32 -7.12 3.18 -8.46
CA THR A 32 -7.17 3.58 -9.88
C THR A 32 -8.51 4.23 -10.20
N ALA A 33 -9.62 3.59 -9.81
CA ALA A 33 -10.96 4.14 -9.93
C ALA A 33 -11.10 5.49 -9.22
N LEU A 34 -10.56 5.62 -8.00
CA LEU A 34 -10.57 6.88 -7.25
C LEU A 34 -9.84 7.99 -8.00
N THR A 35 -8.69 7.67 -8.59
CA THR A 35 -7.90 8.66 -9.32
C THR A 35 -8.63 9.13 -10.59
N PHE A 36 -9.36 8.24 -11.28
CA PHE A 36 -10.25 8.64 -12.37
C PHE A 36 -11.42 9.51 -11.89
N ALA A 37 -12.05 9.16 -10.77
CA ALA A 37 -13.13 9.96 -10.20
C ALA A 37 -12.67 11.39 -9.88
N LEU A 38 -11.48 11.52 -9.27
CA LEU A 38 -10.88 12.82 -9.00
C LEU A 38 -10.58 13.59 -10.28
N LEU A 39 -9.98 12.94 -11.29
CA LEU A 39 -9.69 13.58 -12.59
C LEU A 39 -10.96 14.12 -13.25
N ASN A 40 -12.03 13.33 -13.25
CA ASN A 40 -13.31 13.72 -13.84
C ASN A 40 -14.00 14.84 -13.04
N ALA A 41 -13.96 14.78 -11.71
CA ALA A 41 -14.51 15.80 -10.83
C ALA A 41 -13.79 17.15 -11.03
N VAL A 42 -12.46 17.16 -10.97
CA VAL A 42 -11.69 18.41 -11.06
C VAL A 42 -11.76 19.05 -12.45
N LYS A 43 -11.98 18.26 -13.52
CA LYS A 43 -12.23 18.81 -14.85
C LYS A 43 -13.41 19.80 -14.87
N ASN A 44 -14.42 19.56 -14.04
CA ASN A 44 -15.65 20.35 -13.97
C ASN A 44 -15.67 21.34 -12.78
N CYS A 45 -14.60 21.42 -12.00
CA CYS A 45 -14.51 22.34 -10.86
C CYS A 45 -14.24 23.77 -11.33
N LYS A 46 -15.02 24.73 -10.82
CA LYS A 46 -14.74 26.17 -10.97
C LYS A 46 -13.44 26.56 -10.25
N ASN A 47 -13.31 26.12 -9.00
CA ASN A 47 -12.12 26.35 -8.17
C ASN A 47 -11.25 25.09 -8.18
N LYS A 48 -10.25 25.06 -9.05
CA LYS A 48 -9.33 23.91 -9.12
C LYS A 48 -8.36 23.92 -7.92
N PRO A 49 -8.06 22.76 -7.33
CA PRO A 49 -7.05 22.66 -6.29
C PRO A 49 -5.68 23.06 -6.85
N HIS A 50 -4.88 23.75 -6.05
CA HIS A 50 -3.55 24.21 -6.44
C HIS A 50 -2.59 23.05 -6.71
N LYS A 51 -2.78 21.93 -6.01
CA LYS A 51 -1.89 20.77 -6.10
C LYS A 51 -2.60 19.48 -5.73
N ILE A 52 -2.37 18.44 -6.53
CA ILE A 52 -2.86 17.09 -6.27
C ILE A 52 -1.67 16.15 -6.22
N TRP A 53 -1.41 15.54 -5.06
CA TRP A 53 -0.42 14.48 -4.95
C TRP A 53 -1.06 13.11 -5.09
N ILE A 54 -0.39 12.22 -5.82
CA ILE A 54 -0.75 10.79 -5.86
C ILE A 54 0.37 10.02 -5.19
N LEU A 55 0.11 9.52 -3.98
CA LEU A 55 1.12 8.94 -3.12
C LEU A 55 1.13 7.42 -3.26
N TYR A 56 2.25 6.86 -3.72
CA TYR A 56 2.49 5.42 -3.72
C TYR A 56 3.53 5.06 -2.67
N ALA A 57 3.12 4.30 -1.65
CA ALA A 57 4.03 3.79 -0.63
C ALA A 57 4.76 2.52 -1.12
N ASN A 58 6.00 2.67 -1.56
CA ASN A 58 6.86 1.58 -2.00
C ASN A 58 7.54 0.92 -0.79
N THR A 59 7.14 -0.30 -0.44
CA THR A 59 7.69 -1.00 0.72
C THR A 59 9.06 -1.64 0.48
N LEU A 60 9.56 -1.59 -0.77
CA LEU A 60 10.80 -2.20 -1.27
C LEU A 60 10.80 -3.73 -1.32
N VAL A 61 9.65 -4.35 -1.01
CA VAL A 61 9.48 -5.80 -0.99
C VAL A 61 8.26 -6.24 -1.79
N GLU A 62 7.79 -5.40 -2.72
CA GLU A 62 6.88 -5.76 -3.80
C GLU A 62 7.63 -6.56 -4.89
N PRO A 63 6.98 -7.52 -5.55
CA PRO A 63 7.56 -8.14 -6.73
C PRO A 63 7.68 -7.08 -7.85
N SER A 64 8.75 -7.16 -8.65
CA SER A 64 9.06 -6.17 -9.71
C SER A 64 7.86 -5.84 -10.64
N PRO A 65 7.06 -6.82 -11.11
CA PRO A 65 5.90 -6.53 -11.97
C PRO A 65 4.83 -5.63 -11.32
N LEU A 66 4.66 -5.71 -10.00
CA LEU A 66 3.70 -4.89 -9.26
C LEU A 66 4.18 -3.44 -9.17
N LEU A 67 5.48 -3.23 -8.89
CA LEU A 67 6.07 -1.89 -8.86
C LEU A 67 6.03 -1.23 -10.24
N GLN A 68 6.31 -1.98 -11.31
CA GLN A 68 6.22 -1.49 -12.69
C GLN A 68 4.80 -1.06 -13.03
N THR A 69 3.82 -1.91 -12.73
CA THR A 69 2.38 -1.59 -12.88
C THR A 69 2.00 -0.30 -12.17
N ALA A 70 2.43 -0.11 -10.92
CA ALA A 70 2.16 1.12 -10.18
C ALA A 70 2.81 2.35 -10.85
N LYS A 71 4.08 2.25 -11.26
CA LYS A 71 4.79 3.33 -11.97
C LYS A 71 4.11 3.70 -13.30
N SER A 72 3.66 2.71 -14.07
CA SER A 72 2.91 2.94 -15.31
C SER A 72 1.62 3.72 -15.05
N SER A 73 0.84 3.31 -14.05
CA SER A 73 -0.39 4.03 -13.68
C SER A 73 -0.11 5.47 -13.24
N LEU A 74 0.92 5.68 -12.41
CA LEU A 74 1.32 7.02 -11.98
C LEU A 74 1.71 7.92 -13.16
N ASN A 75 2.42 7.37 -14.16
CA ASN A 75 2.79 8.12 -15.36
C ASN A 75 1.56 8.47 -16.21
N ILE A 76 0.60 7.54 -16.36
CA ILE A 76 -0.67 7.82 -17.04
C ILE A 76 -1.40 8.96 -16.33
N PHE A 77 -1.57 8.91 -15.02
CA PHE A 77 -2.28 9.96 -14.29
C PHE A 77 -1.58 11.31 -14.33
N LYS A 78 -0.25 11.33 -14.29
CA LYS A 78 0.53 12.57 -14.52
C LYS A 78 0.23 13.18 -15.89
N ASN A 79 0.19 12.36 -16.94
CA ASN A 79 -0.07 12.82 -18.30
C ASN A 79 -1.53 13.27 -18.49
N LEU A 80 -2.49 12.56 -17.89
CA LEU A 80 -3.89 12.98 -17.90
C LEU A 80 -4.08 14.32 -17.18
N GLY A 81 -3.43 14.51 -16.02
CA GLY A 81 -3.44 15.80 -15.32
C GLY A 81 -2.97 16.95 -16.21
N LYS A 82 -1.87 16.77 -16.94
CA LYS A 82 -1.39 17.76 -17.93
C LYS A 82 -2.43 18.07 -19.01
N LYS A 83 -3.07 17.05 -19.59
CA LYS A 83 -4.08 17.22 -20.65
C LYS A 83 -5.27 18.09 -20.24
N ILE A 84 -5.59 18.15 -18.94
CA ILE A 84 -6.73 18.94 -18.41
C ILE A 84 -6.30 20.14 -17.56
N GLY A 85 -5.02 20.49 -17.60
CA GLY A 85 -4.46 21.64 -16.89
C GLY A 85 -4.54 21.51 -15.36
N ILE A 86 -4.27 20.32 -14.82
CA ILE A 86 -4.25 20.05 -13.37
C ILE A 86 -2.86 19.54 -12.98
N PRO A 87 -2.20 20.16 -11.98
CA PRO A 87 -0.90 19.71 -11.50
C PRO A 87 -1.02 18.45 -10.63
N ILE A 88 -1.04 17.29 -11.30
CA ILE A 88 -0.93 15.97 -10.65
C ILE A 88 0.55 15.62 -10.47
N LEU A 89 0.93 15.40 -9.22
CA LEU A 89 2.29 15.11 -8.80
C LEU A 89 2.35 13.72 -8.16
N PRO A 90 2.71 12.68 -8.93
CA PRO A 90 3.04 11.38 -8.35
C PRO A 90 4.21 11.51 -7.38
N GLN A 91 4.12 10.86 -6.22
CA GLN A 91 5.21 10.73 -5.25
C GLN A 91 5.35 9.28 -4.84
N ILE A 92 6.56 8.74 -4.96
CA ILE A 92 6.90 7.41 -4.47
C ILE A 92 7.55 7.59 -3.10
N LEU A 93 6.84 7.17 -2.06
CA LEU A 93 7.30 7.28 -0.68
C LEU A 93 7.94 5.97 -0.24
N ILE A 94 9.13 6.05 0.34
CA ILE A 94 9.89 4.89 0.80
C ILE A 94 10.02 4.98 2.34
N PRO A 95 9.94 3.87 3.08
CA PRO A 95 10.17 3.88 4.53
C PRO A 95 11.58 4.36 4.90
N GLU A 96 11.64 5.11 6.00
CA GLU A 96 12.91 5.44 6.65
C GLU A 96 13.74 4.17 6.89
N LEU A 97 15.06 4.29 6.79
CA LEU A 97 15.97 3.14 6.84
C LEU A 97 15.72 2.22 8.05
N LYS A 98 15.48 2.81 9.24
CA LYS A 98 15.20 2.08 10.50
C LYS A 98 13.88 1.29 10.51
N ASP A 99 12.98 1.62 9.59
CA ASP A 99 11.63 1.07 9.45
C ASP A 99 11.48 0.13 8.25
N ARG A 100 12.53 -0.02 7.41
CA ARG A 100 12.51 -0.93 6.26
C ARG A 100 12.45 -2.41 6.67
N PHE A 101 11.86 -3.24 5.81
CA PHE A 101 11.50 -4.62 6.13
C PHE A 101 12.69 -5.45 6.63
N TRP A 102 13.82 -5.43 5.91
CA TRP A 102 14.99 -6.24 6.27
C TRP A 102 15.72 -5.71 7.48
N VAL A 103 15.78 -4.39 7.67
CA VAL A 103 16.32 -3.79 8.89
C VAL A 103 15.52 -4.21 10.11
N LEU A 104 14.19 -4.26 10.03
CA LEU A 104 13.35 -4.74 11.14
C LEU A 104 13.51 -6.26 11.36
N LEU A 105 13.37 -7.05 10.30
CA LEU A 105 13.40 -8.52 10.38
C LEU A 105 14.80 -9.06 10.77
N ILE A 106 15.83 -8.66 10.02
CA ILE A 106 17.20 -9.15 10.15
C ILE A 106 17.98 -8.28 11.15
N GLY A 107 17.88 -6.95 11.04
CA GLY A 107 18.63 -5.99 11.86
C GLY A 107 18.11 -5.81 13.29
N LYS A 108 16.80 -5.90 13.53
CA LYS A 108 16.20 -5.87 14.89
C LYS A 108 15.69 -7.22 15.37
N GLY A 109 15.62 -8.22 14.49
CA GLY A 109 15.12 -9.55 14.85
C GLY A 109 13.60 -9.62 14.99
N TYR A 110 12.83 -8.75 14.32
CA TYR A 110 11.37 -8.86 14.35
C TYR A 110 10.97 -10.20 13.74
N PRO A 111 10.02 -10.95 14.33
CA PRO A 111 9.48 -12.12 13.66
C PRO A 111 8.75 -11.69 12.37
N PRO A 112 8.68 -12.55 11.34
CA PRO A 112 7.87 -12.29 10.16
C PRO A 112 6.43 -11.88 10.56
N PRO A 113 5.79 -10.94 9.84
CA PRO A 113 4.47 -10.43 10.22
C PRO A 113 3.43 -11.53 10.41
N SER A 114 2.58 -11.38 11.42
CA SER A 114 1.44 -12.27 11.66
C SER A 114 0.15 -11.47 11.83
N ILE A 115 -0.99 -12.15 11.86
CA ILE A 115 -2.29 -11.51 12.12
C ILE A 115 -2.26 -10.74 13.45
N ARG A 116 -1.61 -11.30 14.48
CA ARG A 116 -1.52 -10.70 15.82
C ARG A 116 -0.38 -9.68 15.96
N PHE A 117 0.60 -9.72 15.06
CA PHE A 117 1.77 -8.84 15.11
C PHE A 117 2.13 -8.32 13.72
N ARG A 118 1.28 -7.43 13.21
CA ARG A 118 1.39 -6.85 11.86
C ARG A 118 2.12 -5.52 11.87
N TRP A 119 3.39 -5.54 12.23
CA TRP A 119 4.24 -4.33 12.30
C TRP A 119 4.49 -3.67 10.93
N CYS A 120 4.35 -4.41 9.83
CA CYS A 120 4.69 -3.94 8.49
C CYS A 120 3.72 -2.87 7.96
N SER A 121 2.43 -2.91 8.29
CA SER A 121 1.46 -1.91 7.78
C SER A 121 1.77 -0.50 8.28
N GLU A 122 1.96 -0.36 9.59
CA GLU A 122 2.26 0.94 10.19
C GLU A 122 3.58 1.48 9.62
N ARG A 123 4.64 0.67 9.68
CA ARG A 123 6.00 1.13 9.35
C ARG A 123 6.25 1.34 7.87
N LEU A 124 5.76 0.42 7.03
CA LEU A 124 6.08 0.43 5.61
C LEU A 124 5.08 1.22 4.77
N LYS A 125 3.84 1.42 5.25
CA LYS A 125 2.77 2.07 4.46
C LYS A 125 2.22 3.34 5.09
N ILE A 126 1.93 3.33 6.39
CA ILE A 126 1.29 4.47 7.07
C ILE A 126 2.32 5.56 7.40
N ARG A 127 3.47 5.20 7.98
CA ARG A 127 4.52 6.17 8.36
C ARG A 127 5.07 6.99 7.19
N PRO A 128 5.41 6.41 6.01
CA PRO A 128 5.93 7.20 4.90
C PRO A 128 4.94 8.26 4.44
N VAL A 129 3.66 7.90 4.30
CA VAL A 129 2.58 8.84 3.95
C VAL A 129 2.38 9.87 5.06
N ARG A 130 2.38 9.45 6.33
CA ARG A 130 2.25 10.35 7.48
C ARG A 130 3.35 11.41 7.53
N ASN A 131 4.60 11.02 7.27
CA ASN A 131 5.74 11.94 7.26
C ASN A 131 5.58 12.96 6.12
N PHE A 132 5.25 12.49 4.92
CA PHE A 132 4.95 13.36 3.78
C PHE A 132 3.83 14.37 4.09
N LEU A 133 2.72 13.92 4.72
CA LEU A 133 1.62 14.82 5.09
C LEU A 133 2.04 15.89 6.09
N LYS A 134 2.97 15.59 7.01
CA LYS A 134 3.54 16.57 7.94
C LYS A 134 4.39 17.61 7.21
N GLU A 135 5.22 17.19 6.26
CA GLU A 135 6.01 18.10 5.42
C GLU A 135 5.11 19.03 4.60
N VAL A 136 3.98 18.52 4.09
CA VAL A 136 2.98 19.36 3.42
C VAL A 136 2.38 20.37 4.40
N LYS A 137 1.97 19.96 5.61
CA LYS A 137 1.44 20.91 6.61
C LYS A 137 2.45 21.99 6.98
N GLU A 138 3.71 21.62 7.18
CA GLU A 138 4.78 22.59 7.48
C GLU A 138 4.96 23.61 6.35
N LYS A 139 4.88 23.16 5.09
CA LYS A 139 5.04 24.01 3.91
C LYS A 139 3.83 24.90 3.60
N TYR A 140 2.62 24.42 3.86
CA TYR A 140 1.37 25.05 3.41
C TYR A 140 0.49 25.59 4.55
N GLY A 141 0.87 25.38 5.81
CA GLY A 141 0.11 25.78 7.01
C GLY A 141 -1.00 24.82 7.40
N GLU A 142 -1.47 23.96 6.49
CA GLU A 142 -2.57 23.02 6.70
C GLU A 142 -2.31 21.65 6.07
N TYR A 143 -2.96 20.61 6.60
CA TYR A 143 -2.93 19.28 5.96
C TYR A 143 -3.73 19.29 4.65
N PRO A 144 -3.30 18.53 3.62
CA PRO A 144 -4.14 18.31 2.46
C PRO A 144 -5.31 17.39 2.81
N LEU A 145 -6.41 17.48 2.04
CA LEU A 145 -7.45 16.45 2.09
C LEU A 145 -6.90 15.15 1.53
N VAL A 146 -7.04 14.06 2.28
CA VAL A 146 -6.62 12.73 1.83
C VAL A 146 -7.82 11.95 1.28
N LEU A 147 -7.81 11.64 0.00
CA LEU A 147 -8.77 10.75 -0.64
C LEU A 147 -8.25 9.30 -0.62
N THR A 148 -9.11 8.36 -0.23
CA THR A 148 -8.78 6.93 -0.13
C THR A 148 -9.82 6.05 -0.81
N GLY A 149 -9.37 5.00 -1.49
CA GLY A 149 -10.24 4.08 -2.25
C GLY A 149 -10.79 2.92 -1.43
N VAL A 150 -11.03 3.10 -0.11
CA VAL A 150 -11.55 2.02 0.74
C VAL A 150 -13.04 1.80 0.49
N ARG A 151 -13.49 0.54 0.56
CA ARG A 151 -14.90 0.17 0.37
C ARG A 151 -15.43 -0.71 1.49
N LEU A 152 -16.74 -0.70 1.70
CA LEU A 152 -17.41 -1.64 2.62
C LEU A 152 -17.43 -3.07 2.07
N ASP A 153 -17.44 -3.21 0.75
CA ASP A 153 -17.40 -4.48 0.02
C ASP A 153 -15.95 -5.00 -0.16
N GLU A 154 -15.26 -5.19 0.97
CA GLU A 154 -13.92 -5.82 1.04
C GLU A 154 -13.85 -6.99 2.04
N GLY A 155 -15.01 -7.42 2.54
CA GLY A 155 -15.20 -8.52 3.50
C GLY A 155 -15.55 -8.07 4.92
N ASN A 156 -16.25 -8.94 5.66
CA ASN A 156 -16.91 -8.63 6.93
C ASN A 156 -15.99 -8.01 7.99
N ASN A 157 -14.78 -8.54 8.19
CA ASN A 157 -13.85 -7.99 9.17
C ASN A 157 -13.29 -6.62 8.76
N ARG A 158 -13.06 -6.39 7.46
CA ARG A 158 -12.63 -5.08 6.96
C ARG A 158 -13.75 -4.06 7.10
N LYS A 159 -14.99 -4.45 6.75
CA LYS A 159 -16.19 -3.64 6.94
C LYS A 159 -16.35 -3.19 8.39
N LYS A 160 -16.31 -4.12 9.35
CA LYS A 160 -16.42 -3.80 10.80
C LYS A 160 -15.34 -2.82 11.27
N ASN A 161 -14.08 -3.03 10.85
CA ASN A 161 -12.99 -2.14 11.24
C ASN A 161 -13.09 -0.76 10.57
N LEU A 162 -13.54 -0.70 9.31
CA LEU A 162 -13.73 0.56 8.59
C LEU A 162 -14.86 1.39 9.22
N LEU A 163 -16.01 0.76 9.52
CA LEU A 163 -17.13 1.42 10.18
C LEU A 163 -16.75 2.07 11.51
N ARG A 164 -15.86 1.43 12.29
CA ARG A 164 -15.33 2.00 13.56
C ARG A 164 -14.45 3.23 13.37
N ARG A 165 -13.92 3.46 12.16
CA ARG A 165 -13.03 4.59 11.86
C ARG A 165 -13.78 5.77 11.27
N LEU A 166 -14.98 5.55 10.74
CA LEU A 166 -15.80 6.61 10.16
C LEU A 166 -16.33 7.50 11.28
N THR A 167 -16.24 8.81 11.09
CA THR A 167 -16.73 9.81 12.05
C THR A 167 -18.07 10.39 11.63
N ASN A 168 -18.27 10.60 10.33
CA ASN A 168 -19.53 11.06 9.76
C ASN A 168 -19.60 10.59 8.30
N ASP A 169 -20.53 9.70 7.98
CA ASP A 169 -20.68 9.10 6.65
C ASP A 169 -19.34 8.58 6.07
N LYS A 170 -18.77 9.22 5.05
CA LYS A 170 -17.52 8.82 4.36
C LYS A 170 -16.24 9.46 4.93
N TRP A 171 -16.35 10.23 6.01
CA TRP A 171 -15.22 10.93 6.63
C TRP A 171 -14.52 10.10 7.70
N MET A 172 -13.20 10.24 7.77
CA MET A 172 -12.37 9.73 8.87
C MET A 172 -11.13 10.62 9.08
N LYS A 173 -10.31 10.30 10.09
CA LYS A 173 -9.00 10.94 10.29
C LYS A 173 -7.87 10.03 9.86
N TYR A 174 -6.77 10.64 9.40
CA TYR A 174 -5.57 9.90 9.05
C TYR A 174 -4.92 9.29 10.30
N GLU A 175 -4.43 8.06 10.18
CA GLU A 175 -3.91 7.32 11.33
C GLU A 175 -2.68 8.02 11.95
N GLY A 176 -2.84 8.47 13.19
CA GLY A 176 -1.82 9.22 13.93
C GLY A 176 -1.76 10.72 13.61
N LEU A 177 -2.70 11.29 12.83
CA LEU A 177 -2.82 12.73 12.56
C LEU A 177 -4.28 13.17 12.77
N LYS A 178 -4.62 13.67 13.96
CA LYS A 178 -6.01 14.01 14.34
C LYS A 178 -6.64 15.10 13.46
N GLU A 179 -5.83 16.07 13.01
CA GLU A 179 -6.30 17.19 12.19
C GLU A 179 -6.38 16.86 10.69
N CYS A 180 -5.73 15.77 10.24
CA CYS A 180 -5.70 15.41 8.82
C CYS A 180 -6.97 14.63 8.45
N SER A 181 -7.85 15.28 7.68
CA SER A 181 -9.10 14.70 7.21
C SER A 181 -8.87 13.73 6.04
N VAL A 182 -9.61 12.63 6.08
CA VAL A 182 -9.61 11.59 5.05
C VAL A 182 -11.04 11.38 4.57
N TYR A 183 -11.22 11.26 3.27
CA TYR A 183 -12.52 11.05 2.63
C TYR A 183 -12.50 9.83 1.70
N ALA A 184 -13.55 9.01 1.78
CA ALA A 184 -13.67 7.75 1.05
C ALA A 184 -14.85 7.76 0.06
N PRO A 185 -14.73 8.40 -1.12
CA PRO A 185 -15.87 8.61 -2.02
C PRO A 185 -16.42 7.30 -2.61
N LEU A 186 -15.57 6.27 -2.75
CA LEU A 186 -15.94 4.96 -3.31
C LEU A 186 -16.58 4.01 -2.29
N LEU A 187 -16.85 4.45 -1.06
CA LEU A 187 -17.18 3.60 0.09
C LEU A 187 -18.30 2.57 -0.19
N SER A 188 -19.30 2.94 -0.98
CA SER A 188 -20.49 2.16 -1.32
C SER A 188 -20.41 1.40 -2.65
N LEU A 189 -19.28 1.47 -3.36
CA LEU A 189 -19.12 0.73 -4.62
C LEU A 189 -18.87 -0.76 -4.35
N THR A 190 -19.38 -1.60 -5.25
CA THR A 190 -19.02 -3.03 -5.33
C THR A 190 -17.76 -3.22 -6.17
N THR A 191 -17.20 -4.43 -6.15
CA THR A 191 -16.04 -4.78 -6.99
C THR A 191 -16.33 -4.65 -8.48
N ASP A 192 -17.51 -5.07 -8.93
CA ASP A 192 -17.91 -4.99 -10.34
C ASP A 192 -18.08 -3.54 -10.80
N GLU A 193 -18.71 -2.70 -9.98
CA GLU A 193 -18.88 -1.28 -10.28
C GLU A 193 -17.52 -0.57 -10.40
N VAL A 194 -16.54 -0.94 -9.58
CA VAL A 194 -15.16 -0.40 -9.68
C VAL A 194 -14.53 -0.77 -11.03
N TRP A 195 -14.67 -2.02 -11.48
CA TRP A 195 -14.13 -2.46 -12.76
C TRP A 195 -14.86 -1.84 -13.95
N GLU A 196 -16.19 -1.74 -13.88
CA GLU A 196 -17.00 -1.03 -14.88
C GLU A 196 -16.53 0.42 -15.01
N TYR A 197 -16.29 1.10 -13.89
CA TYR A 197 -15.83 2.48 -13.90
C TYR A 197 -14.43 2.65 -14.49
N ILE A 198 -13.50 1.73 -14.21
CA ILE A 198 -12.18 1.72 -14.84
C ILE A 198 -12.34 1.53 -16.36
N LYS A 199 -13.14 0.56 -16.81
CA LYS A 199 -13.38 0.29 -18.24
C LYS A 199 -14.00 1.49 -18.95
N TYR A 200 -14.94 2.18 -18.31
CA TYR A 200 -15.52 3.41 -18.84
C TYR A 200 -14.45 4.50 -19.03
N ASN A 201 -13.59 4.70 -18.03
CA ASN A 201 -12.55 5.72 -18.09
C ASN A 201 -11.40 5.37 -19.05
N GLU A 202 -11.08 4.09 -19.24
CA GLU A 202 -10.14 3.66 -20.30
C GLU A 202 -10.57 4.17 -21.67
N LYS A 203 -11.86 3.96 -22.01
CA LYS A 203 -12.44 4.44 -23.26
C LYS A 203 -12.48 5.97 -23.32
N LYS A 204 -12.98 6.63 -22.26
CA LYS A 204 -13.13 8.09 -22.18
C LYS A 204 -11.80 8.83 -22.38
N TRP A 205 -10.72 8.32 -21.80
CA TRP A 205 -9.41 8.97 -21.82
C TRP A 205 -8.48 8.46 -22.93
N GLY A 206 -8.90 7.45 -23.70
CA GLY A 206 -8.08 6.83 -24.74
C GLY A 206 -6.80 6.20 -24.17
N ILE A 207 -6.92 5.50 -23.04
CA ILE A 207 -5.80 4.86 -22.35
C ILE A 207 -6.05 3.36 -22.18
N ASN A 208 -4.98 2.62 -21.94
CA ASN A 208 -5.05 1.17 -21.72
C ASN A 208 -4.53 0.83 -20.31
N MET A 209 -5.40 0.26 -19.48
CA MET A 209 -5.11 -0.29 -18.14
C MET A 209 -5.19 -1.82 -18.14
N GLN A 210 -4.98 -2.48 -19.28
CA GLN A 210 -5.02 -3.95 -19.41
C GLN A 210 -3.99 -4.64 -18.51
N TYR A 211 -2.84 -4.02 -18.26
CA TYR A 211 -1.85 -4.53 -17.31
C TYR A 211 -2.43 -4.63 -15.89
N LEU A 212 -3.30 -3.69 -15.49
CA LEU A 212 -3.98 -3.71 -14.19
C LEU A 212 -4.97 -4.87 -14.15
N LYS A 213 -5.75 -5.09 -15.22
CA LYS A 213 -6.64 -6.25 -15.33
C LYS A 213 -5.85 -7.54 -15.27
N LYS A 214 -4.79 -7.72 -16.06
CA LYS A 214 -3.97 -8.95 -16.02
C LYS A 214 -3.45 -9.27 -14.60
N LEU A 215 -3.15 -8.24 -13.81
CA LEU A 215 -2.64 -8.38 -12.45
C LEU A 215 -3.74 -8.57 -11.38
N TYR A 216 -4.95 -8.06 -11.61
CA TYR A 216 -6.02 -7.96 -10.60
C TYR A 216 -7.40 -8.52 -11.03
N SER A 217 -7.60 -8.94 -12.28
CA SER A 217 -8.88 -9.47 -12.79
C SER A 217 -9.07 -10.94 -12.40
N GLU A 218 -10.34 -11.30 -12.26
CA GLU A 218 -10.84 -12.60 -11.83
C GLU A 218 -10.87 -13.66 -12.95
N GLU A 219 -10.39 -13.35 -14.16
CA GLU A 219 -10.23 -14.29 -15.28
C GLU A 219 -9.26 -15.47 -15.00
N PHE A 220 -8.80 -15.59 -13.75
CA PHE A 220 -8.02 -16.71 -13.23
C PHE A 220 -8.57 -17.27 -11.92
N GLY A 221 -9.89 -17.14 -11.73
CA GLY A 221 -10.62 -17.80 -10.65
C GLY A 221 -11.34 -16.81 -9.73
N SER A 222 -12.64 -17.06 -9.61
CA SER A 222 -13.58 -16.46 -8.67
C SER A 222 -13.16 -16.77 -7.22
N MET A 223 -12.20 -16.03 -6.67
CA MET A 223 -11.91 -16.10 -5.23
C MET A 223 -11.62 -14.72 -4.66
N ASN A 224 -12.57 -14.26 -3.83
CA ASN A 224 -12.41 -13.23 -2.81
C ASN A 224 -11.15 -13.48 -1.96
N GLY A 225 -9.99 -13.02 -2.42
CA GLY A 225 -8.73 -13.36 -1.74
C GLY A 225 -7.42 -12.93 -2.40
N PHE A 226 -7.42 -12.55 -3.68
CA PHE A 226 -6.22 -12.08 -4.39
C PHE A 226 -5.67 -10.79 -3.75
N ARG A 227 -4.67 -10.94 -2.86
CA ARG A 227 -3.95 -9.83 -2.24
C ARG A 227 -2.59 -9.70 -2.89
N THR A 228 -2.51 -8.89 -3.94
CA THR A 228 -1.21 -8.43 -4.47
C THR A 228 -0.56 -7.50 -3.44
N GLY A 229 0.75 -7.63 -3.26
CA GLY A 229 1.48 -6.83 -2.27
C GLY A 229 2.91 -7.30 -2.11
N CYS A 230 3.41 -7.24 -0.88
CA CYS A 230 4.77 -7.62 -0.55
C CYS A 230 4.96 -9.14 -0.71
N TRP A 231 5.97 -9.60 -1.46
CA TRP A 231 6.24 -11.03 -1.67
C TRP A 231 6.69 -11.76 -0.39
N VAL A 232 7.13 -11.00 0.62
CA VAL A 232 7.51 -11.49 1.96
C VAL A 232 6.32 -11.66 2.91
N CYS A 233 5.08 -11.44 2.45
CA CYS A 233 3.90 -11.42 3.31
C CYS A 233 3.54 -12.81 3.84
N THR A 234 3.69 -12.98 5.14
CA THR A 234 3.38 -14.23 5.86
C THR A 234 1.97 -14.26 6.45
N LEU A 235 1.07 -13.30 6.17
CA LEU A 235 -0.27 -13.29 6.77
C LEU A 235 -1.20 -14.39 6.24
N VAL A 236 -0.97 -14.84 5.00
CA VAL A 236 -1.70 -15.93 4.34
C VAL A 236 -0.79 -17.16 4.25
N LYS A 237 -1.36 -18.36 4.09
CA LYS A 237 -0.55 -19.58 3.92
C LYS A 237 0.12 -19.61 2.54
N LYS A 238 -0.67 -19.39 1.48
CA LYS A 238 -0.20 -19.32 0.09
C LYS A 238 -0.41 -17.91 -0.47
N ASP A 239 0.52 -17.45 -1.29
CA ASP A 239 0.40 -16.19 -2.03
C ASP A 239 0.07 -16.55 -3.48
N GLN A 240 -1.22 -16.79 -3.73
CA GLN A 240 -1.72 -17.17 -5.05
C GLN A 240 -1.37 -16.13 -6.13
N SER A 241 -1.26 -14.87 -5.74
CA SER A 241 -0.89 -13.81 -6.67
C SER A 241 0.56 -13.91 -7.12
N LEU A 242 1.48 -14.17 -6.19
CA LEU A 242 2.88 -14.37 -6.53
C LEU A 242 3.09 -15.69 -7.29
N GLU A 243 2.40 -16.76 -6.90
CA GLU A 243 2.46 -18.07 -7.57
C GLU A 243 2.03 -17.96 -9.03
N LYS A 244 0.88 -17.34 -9.29
CA LYS A 244 0.40 -17.12 -10.65
C LYS A 244 1.29 -16.17 -11.46
N LEU A 245 1.86 -15.14 -10.82
CA LEU A 245 2.84 -14.28 -11.51
C LEU A 245 4.06 -15.09 -11.95
N ALA A 246 4.51 -16.04 -11.12
CA ALA A 246 5.67 -16.88 -11.39
C ALA A 246 5.45 -17.86 -12.55
N GLU A 247 4.21 -18.25 -12.87
CA GLU A 247 3.89 -19.04 -14.06
C GLU A 247 4.40 -18.38 -15.36
N SER A 248 4.34 -17.05 -15.42
CA SER A 248 4.83 -16.26 -16.56
C SER A 248 6.22 -15.65 -16.36
N LYS A 249 6.78 -15.78 -15.14
CA LYS A 249 8.01 -15.12 -14.69
C LYS A 249 8.76 -16.01 -13.71
N SER A 250 9.46 -17.00 -14.25
CA SER A 250 10.13 -18.04 -13.46
C SER A 250 11.18 -17.48 -12.49
N GLU A 251 11.70 -16.27 -12.72
CA GLU A 251 12.58 -15.57 -11.79
C GLU A 251 11.94 -15.27 -10.42
N LEU A 252 10.62 -15.39 -10.30
CA LEU A 252 9.89 -15.19 -9.05
C LEU A 252 9.80 -16.46 -8.18
N PHE A 253 10.10 -17.66 -8.70
CA PHE A 253 10.06 -18.90 -7.91
C PHE A 253 10.95 -18.87 -6.66
N PRO A 254 12.19 -18.35 -6.70
CA PRO A 254 13.01 -18.24 -5.51
C PRO A 254 12.39 -17.38 -4.39
N LEU A 255 11.57 -16.38 -4.75
CA LEU A 255 10.84 -15.54 -3.78
C LEU A 255 9.74 -16.32 -3.06
N ILE A 256 9.05 -17.21 -3.79
CA ILE A 256 8.02 -18.11 -3.24
C ILE A 256 8.64 -19.07 -2.22
N GLU A 257 9.76 -19.69 -2.56
CA GLU A 257 10.46 -20.62 -1.66
C GLU A 257 11.01 -19.90 -0.41
N PHE A 258 11.55 -18.69 -0.58
CA PHE A 258 11.99 -17.89 0.56
C PHE A 258 10.83 -17.50 1.47
N ARG A 259 9.67 -17.16 0.90
CA ARG A 259 8.46 -16.86 1.66
C ARG A 259 7.99 -18.08 2.48
N LYS A 260 8.04 -19.29 1.92
CA LYS A 260 7.76 -20.54 2.67
C LYS A 260 8.72 -20.69 3.85
N PHE A 261 10.01 -20.44 3.63
CA PHE A 261 11.01 -20.43 4.70
C PHE A 261 10.71 -19.36 5.79
N LEU A 262 10.24 -18.16 5.43
CA LEU A 262 9.79 -17.17 6.42
C LEU A 262 8.57 -17.64 7.23
N LEU A 263 7.63 -18.39 6.62
CA LEU A 263 6.50 -18.97 7.35
C LEU A 263 6.96 -19.97 8.41
N GLU A 264 7.88 -20.87 8.06
CA GLU A 264 8.48 -21.81 9.01
C GLU A 264 9.15 -21.10 10.18
N ILE A 265 9.86 -20.00 9.90
CA ILE A 265 10.50 -19.18 10.94
C ILE A 265 9.47 -18.55 11.87
N ARG A 266 8.40 -17.97 11.29
CA ARG A 266 7.35 -17.28 12.05
C ARG A 266 6.71 -18.19 13.10
N ASP A 267 6.46 -19.43 12.74
CA ASP A 267 5.71 -20.38 13.56
C ASP A 267 6.61 -21.18 14.52
N ASN A 268 7.93 -21.10 14.37
CA ASN A 268 8.88 -21.80 15.23
C ASN A 268 9.38 -20.93 16.40
N LYS A 269 8.80 -21.16 17.58
CA LYS A 269 9.16 -20.48 18.84
C LYS A 269 10.62 -20.68 19.26
N LYS A 270 11.26 -21.80 18.90
CA LYS A 270 12.67 -22.12 19.27
C LYS A 270 13.66 -21.19 18.55
N LEU A 271 13.24 -20.53 17.49
CA LEU A 271 14.05 -19.58 16.73
C LEU A 271 14.05 -18.16 17.32
N ARG A 272 13.35 -17.95 18.43
CA ARG A 272 13.22 -16.67 19.13
C ARG A 272 13.89 -16.74 20.49
N ASN A 273 14.50 -15.63 20.91
CA ASN A 273 15.01 -15.48 22.26
C ASN A 273 13.84 -15.45 23.26
N LYS A 274 14.04 -15.98 24.46
CA LYS A 274 13.13 -15.80 25.59
C LYS A 274 13.53 -14.53 26.32
N VAL A 275 12.56 -13.67 26.63
CA VAL A 275 12.76 -12.44 27.39
C VAL A 275 11.93 -12.54 28.66
N ARG A 276 12.54 -12.30 29.82
CA ARG A 276 11.84 -12.24 31.10
C ARG A 276 11.52 -10.78 31.45
N LYS A 277 10.27 -10.51 31.80
CA LYS A 277 9.84 -9.20 32.30
C LYS A 277 8.79 -9.40 33.38
N ASN A 278 8.99 -8.78 34.55
CA ASN A 278 8.10 -8.90 35.72
C ASN A 278 7.76 -10.36 36.07
N GLY A 279 8.78 -11.23 36.15
CA GLY A 279 8.61 -12.66 36.45
C GLY A 279 8.00 -13.52 35.33
N LYS A 280 7.47 -12.92 34.25
CA LYS A 280 6.85 -13.63 33.13
C LYS A 280 7.81 -13.77 31.94
N SER A 281 7.78 -14.94 31.28
CA SER A 281 8.60 -15.23 30.10
C SER A 281 7.81 -14.97 28.82
N TYR A 282 8.38 -14.19 27.91
CA TYR A 282 7.82 -13.82 26.62
C TYR A 282 8.75 -14.23 25.48
N LEU A 283 8.18 -14.36 24.27
CA LEU A 283 8.99 -14.53 23.06
C LEU A 283 9.49 -13.16 22.61
N GLY A 284 10.81 -12.98 22.66
CA GLY A 284 11.52 -11.81 22.18
C GLY A 284 11.85 -11.87 20.69
N PRO A 285 12.89 -11.14 20.25
CA PRO A 285 13.36 -11.16 18.86
C PRO A 285 13.84 -12.54 18.39
N LEU A 286 13.96 -12.71 17.08
CA LEU A 286 14.67 -13.83 16.46
C LEU A 286 16.10 -13.91 17.00
N ASN A 287 16.58 -15.13 17.25
CA ASN A 287 17.95 -15.34 17.74
C ASN A 287 18.98 -15.05 16.64
N LYS A 288 20.25 -14.82 17.03
CA LYS A 288 21.35 -14.42 16.12
C LYS A 288 21.58 -15.46 15.00
N LYS A 289 21.49 -16.75 15.31
CA LYS A 289 21.65 -17.85 14.34
C LYS A 289 20.57 -17.80 13.27
N THR A 290 19.30 -17.61 13.66
CA THR A 290 18.17 -17.48 12.73
C THR A 290 18.34 -16.27 11.83
N ARG A 291 18.73 -15.12 12.39
CA ARG A 291 18.91 -13.87 11.63
C ARG A 291 20.02 -14.00 10.57
N ARG A 292 21.15 -14.63 10.90
CA ARG A 292 22.22 -14.96 9.95
C ARG A 292 21.75 -15.93 8.86
N LYS A 293 20.96 -16.95 9.22
CA LYS A 293 20.38 -17.90 8.25
C LYS A 293 19.45 -17.20 7.26
N ILE A 294 18.63 -16.25 7.73
CA ILE A 294 17.76 -15.44 6.86
C ILE A 294 18.59 -14.61 5.89
N LEU A 295 19.59 -13.87 6.38
CA LEU A 295 20.46 -13.04 5.54
C LEU A 295 21.16 -13.87 4.45
N LYS A 296 21.78 -14.99 4.82
CA LYS A 296 22.48 -15.88 3.87
C LYS A 296 21.55 -16.40 2.76
N LYS A 297 20.33 -16.82 3.12
CA LYS A 297 19.34 -17.28 2.12
C LYS A 297 18.84 -16.13 1.23
N LEU A 298 18.71 -14.92 1.80
CA LEU A 298 18.20 -13.75 1.08
C LEU A 298 19.19 -13.28 0.00
N GLU A 299 20.48 -13.22 0.35
CA GLU A 299 21.52 -12.73 -0.57
C GLU A 299 21.65 -13.57 -1.85
N GLY A 300 21.19 -14.83 -1.83
CA GLY A 300 21.16 -15.68 -3.02
C GLY A 300 20.02 -15.38 -4.00
N ILE A 301 19.03 -14.57 -3.63
CA ILE A 301 17.80 -14.36 -4.41
C ILE A 301 17.35 -12.89 -4.51
N TYR A 302 17.89 -12.02 -3.65
CA TYR A 302 17.47 -10.64 -3.55
C TYR A 302 18.66 -9.75 -3.20
N LYS A 303 18.87 -8.70 -3.99
CA LYS A 303 19.90 -7.70 -3.76
C LYS A 303 19.45 -6.74 -2.67
N LEU A 304 19.88 -7.01 -1.44
CA LEU A 304 19.64 -6.13 -0.30
C LEU A 304 20.29 -4.75 -0.55
N PRO A 305 19.57 -3.62 -0.35
CA PRO A 305 20.16 -2.28 -0.46
C PRO A 305 21.37 -2.12 0.46
N SER A 306 22.42 -1.47 -0.05
CA SER A 306 23.71 -1.36 0.63
C SER A 306 23.60 -0.69 2.01
N GLU A 307 22.75 0.33 2.12
CA GLU A 307 22.46 1.07 3.33
C GLU A 307 21.73 0.20 4.38
N GLU A 308 20.85 -0.70 3.95
CA GLU A 308 20.20 -1.66 4.84
C GLU A 308 21.19 -2.69 5.36
N LYS A 309 22.04 -3.22 4.46
CA LYS A 309 23.10 -4.16 4.81
C LYS A 309 24.06 -3.56 5.82
N LYS A 310 24.53 -2.32 5.58
CA LYS A 310 25.40 -1.58 6.51
C LYS A 310 24.75 -1.43 7.89
N LEU A 311 23.51 -0.93 7.95
CA LEU A 311 22.83 -0.73 9.22
C LEU A 311 22.58 -2.04 9.98
N ILE A 312 22.25 -3.13 9.27
CA ILE A 312 22.10 -4.46 9.89
C ILE A 312 23.39 -4.92 10.56
N TYR A 313 24.54 -4.78 9.89
CA TYR A 313 25.83 -5.14 10.48
C TYR A 313 26.22 -4.24 11.66
N GLU A 314 25.97 -2.93 11.56
CA GLU A 314 26.19 -2.00 12.68
C GLU A 314 25.35 -2.38 13.91
N MET A 315 24.07 -2.74 13.71
CA MET A 315 23.21 -3.23 14.79
C MET A 315 23.76 -4.51 15.44
N TRP A 316 24.37 -5.40 14.66
CA TRP A 316 24.92 -6.66 15.18
C TRP A 316 26.27 -6.53 15.87
N ARG A 317 27.05 -5.50 15.55
CA ARG A 317 28.31 -5.18 16.24
C ARG A 317 28.05 -4.65 17.66
N LYS A 318 26.92 -3.96 17.85
CA LYS A 318 26.51 -3.38 19.14
C LYS A 318 25.74 -4.36 20.05
N SER A 319 25.47 -5.60 19.61
CA SER A 319 24.49 -6.53 20.23
C SER A 319 25.03 -7.87 20.67
#